data_AF-A0A2V8LP34-F1
#
_entry.id   AF-A0A2V8LP34-F1
#
_cell.length_a   1.000
_cell.length_b   1.000
_cell.length_c   1.000
_cell.angle_alpha   90.00
_cell.angle_beta   90.00
_cell.angle_gamma   90.00
#
_symmetry.space_group_name_H-M   'P 1'
#
loop_
_entity.id
_entity.type
_entity.pdbx_description
1 polymer ?
#
loop_
_entity_poly.entity_id
_entity_poly.type
_entity_poly.pdbx_seq_one_letter_code
_entity_poly.pdbx_strand_id
1 'polypeptide(L)' 'MTARQIIIKSDWSELRLKDRIRPGLRVLFVGINPGVRSAITGHHFAGYSNRFWKL' A
#
# COMPACT_ATOMS: atom_id res chain seq x y z
N MET A 1 9.53 -37.04 4.96
CA MET A 1 9.14 -36.01 5.94
C MET A 1 10.33 -35.06 6.01
N THR A 2 10.27 -33.80 5.59
CA THR A 2 9.44 -32.75 6.18
C THR A 2 9.23 -31.59 5.18
N ALA A 3 8.00 -31.42 4.70
CA ALA A 3 7.57 -30.25 3.92
C ALA A 3 7.13 -29.13 4.88
N ARG A 4 8.08 -28.35 5.43
CA ARG A 4 7.76 -27.27 6.41
C ARG A 4 8.43 -25.93 6.10
N GLN A 5 8.47 -25.50 4.84
CA GLN A 5 8.91 -24.13 4.54
C GLN A 5 8.24 -23.49 3.31
N ILE A 6 6.98 -23.85 2.99
CA ILE A 6 6.21 -23.20 1.90
C ILE A 6 5.47 -21.94 2.40
N ILE A 7 5.47 -21.65 3.71
CA ILE A 7 4.86 -20.44 4.28
C ILE A 7 5.95 -19.40 4.56
N ILE A 8 6.67 -18.96 3.52
CA ILE A 8 7.41 -17.70 3.62
C ILE A 8 6.35 -16.61 3.45
N LYS A 9 5.97 -15.94 4.55
CA LYS A 9 5.27 -14.65 4.49
C LYS A 9 6.06 -13.80 3.50
N SER A 10 5.44 -13.39 2.38
CA SER A 10 6.03 -12.46 1.43
C SER A 10 6.68 -11.33 2.21
N ASP A 11 7.97 -11.08 2.00
CA ASP A 11 8.63 -9.98 2.69
C ASP A 11 8.03 -8.66 2.18
N TRP A 12 7.10 -8.12 2.96
CA TRP A 12 6.41 -6.87 2.65
C TRP A 12 7.33 -5.65 2.84
N SER A 13 8.55 -5.84 3.35
CA SER A 13 9.52 -4.77 3.58
C SER A 13 9.92 -4.05 2.29
N GLU A 14 9.79 -4.70 1.13
CA GLU A 14 10.11 -4.14 -0.19
C GLU A 14 8.92 -3.48 -0.88
N LEU A 15 7.71 -3.61 -0.33
CA LEU A 15 6.54 -2.97 -0.92
C LEU A 15 6.64 -1.44 -0.80
N ARG A 16 6.51 -0.75 -1.93
CA ARG A 16 6.54 0.71 -2.02
C ARG A 16 5.33 1.20 -2.80
N LEU A 17 4.97 2.46 -2.58
CA LEU A 17 3.94 3.16 -3.34
C LEU A 17 4.50 4.51 -3.77
N LYS A 18 4.39 4.84 -5.05
CA LYS A 18 4.91 6.09 -5.59
C LYS A 18 4.06 7.28 -5.12
N ASP A 19 4.72 8.29 -4.59
CA ASP A 19 4.08 9.55 -4.21
C ASP A 19 3.55 10.31 -5.42
N ARG A 20 2.42 11.01 -5.23
CA ARG A 20 1.77 11.84 -6.25
C ARG A 20 1.83 13.31 -5.83
N ILE A 21 2.99 13.93 -6.08
CA ILE A 21 3.29 15.30 -5.66
C ILE A 21 3.65 16.13 -6.90
N ARG A 22 3.15 17.36 -6.97
CA ARG A 22 3.52 18.36 -7.98
C ARG A 22 3.41 19.78 -7.41
N PRO A 23 4.07 20.80 -8.00
CA PRO A 23 3.85 22.19 -7.63
C PRO A 23 2.38 22.61 -7.76
N GLY A 24 1.94 23.54 -6.90
CA GLY A 24 0.59 24.10 -6.92
C GLY A 24 -0.52 23.22 -6.32
N LEU A 25 -0.17 22.17 -5.56
CA LEU A 25 -1.16 21.42 -4.79
C LEU A 25 -1.80 22.30 -3.72
N ARG A 26 -3.13 22.31 -3.67
CA ARG A 26 -3.89 22.98 -2.59
C ARG A 26 -3.96 22.15 -1.32
N VAL A 27 -3.88 20.83 -1.45
CA VAL A 27 -3.96 19.85 -0.35
C VAL A 27 -3.00 18.71 -0.65
N LEU A 28 -2.32 18.22 0.39
CA LEU A 28 -1.50 17.01 0.36
C LEU A 28 -1.95 16.09 1.50
N PHE A 29 -2.29 14.84 1.17
CA PHE A 29 -2.62 13.82 2.17
C PHE A 29 -1.37 13.00 2.49
N VAL A 30 -0.98 12.98 3.76
CA VAL A 30 0.19 12.22 4.25
C VAL A 30 -0.30 11.14 5.21
N GLY A 31 -0.14 9.87 4.83
CA GLY A 31 -0.44 8.71 5.69
C GLY A 31 0.80 8.25 6.47
N ILE A 32 0.63 7.27 7.34
CA ILE A 32 1.74 6.68 8.11
C ILE A 32 2.63 5.84 7.18
N ASN A 33 2.05 4.86 6.49
CA ASN A 33 2.74 3.97 5.55
C ASN A 33 1.74 3.45 4.49
N PRO A 34 2.20 3.08 3.28
CA PRO A 34 1.35 2.39 2.31
C PRO A 34 0.83 1.06 2.88
N GLY A 35 -0.48 0.86 2.84
CA GLY A 35 -1.06 -0.46 3.11
C GLY A 35 -0.68 -1.46 2.01
N VAL A 36 -0.60 -2.76 2.36
CA VAL A 36 -0.18 -3.84 1.44
C VAL A 36 -0.95 -3.81 0.11
N ARG A 37 -2.29 -3.71 0.13
CA ARG A 37 -3.10 -3.63 -1.10
C ARG A 37 -2.77 -2.39 -1.93
N SER A 38 -2.56 -1.24 -1.29
CA SER A 38 -2.20 0.00 -1.98
C SER A 38 -0.84 -0.11 -2.66
N ALA A 39 0.15 -0.70 -1.98
CA ALA A 39 1.48 -0.90 -2.55
C ALA A 39 1.49 -1.94 -3.69
N ILE A 40 0.76 -3.05 -3.55
CA ILE A 40 0.64 -4.06 -4.62
C ILE A 40 -0.07 -3.49 -5.87
N THR A 41 -1.14 -2.72 -5.68
CA THR A 41 -1.93 -2.19 -6.80
C THR A 41 -1.37 -0.90 -7.38
N GLY A 42 -0.44 -0.23 -6.69
CA GLY A 42 0.05 1.09 -7.07
C GLY A 42 -0.96 2.23 -6.88
N HIS A 43 -2.06 1.99 -6.15
CA HIS A 43 -3.13 2.95 -5.93
C HIS A 43 -3.25 3.36 -4.45
N HIS A 44 -3.27 4.66 -4.18
CA HIS A 44 -3.45 5.20 -2.83
C HIS A 44 -4.85 4.87 -2.30
N PHE A 45 -4.93 4.53 -1.01
CA PHE A 45 -6.17 4.21 -0.30
C PHE A 45 -6.97 3.01 -0.86
N ALA A 46 -6.32 2.03 -1.48
CA ALA A 46 -6.98 0.90 -2.11
C ALA A 46 -7.54 -0.16 -1.14
N GLY A 47 -7.40 -0.04 0.18
CA GLY A 47 -7.93 -1.04 1.12
C GLY A 47 -9.46 -1.03 1.17
N TYR A 48 -10.12 -2.21 1.19
CA TYR A 48 -11.60 -2.28 1.25
C TYR A 48 -12.23 -1.61 2.48
N SER A 49 -11.50 -1.57 3.59
CA SER A 49 -11.92 -0.88 4.82
C SER A 49 -11.56 0.61 4.84
N ASN A 50 -10.79 1.09 3.84
CA ASN A 50 -10.41 2.49 3.75
C ASN A 50 -11.61 3.32 3.26
N ARG A 51 -11.93 4.42 3.95
CA ARG A 51 -13.10 5.26 3.68
C ARG A 51 -12.79 6.51 2.88
N PHE A 52 -11.55 6.67 2.41
CA PHE A 52 -11.12 7.88 1.70
C PHE A 52 -11.90 8.08 0.40
N TRP A 53 -12.04 7.00 -0.38
CA TRP A 53 -12.88 6.97 -1.56
C TRP A 53 -14.21 6.31 -1.22
N LYS A 54 -15.32 6.96 -1.56
CA LYS A 54 -16.61 6.27 -1.65
C LYS A 54 -16.59 5.45 -2.93
N LEU A 55 -16.87 4.15 -2.81
CA LEU A 55 -17.16 3.28 -3.96
C LEU A 55 -18.57 3.57 -4.46
#